data_AF-A0A8T6VL76-F1
#
_entry.id   AF-A0A8T6VL76-F1
#
_cell.length_a   1.000
_cell.length_b   1.000
_cell.length_c   1.000
_cell.angle_alpha   90.00
_cell.angle_beta   90.00
_cell.angle_gamma   90.00
#
_symmetry.space_group_name_H-M   'P 1'
#
loop_
_entity.id
_entity.type
_entity.pdbx_description
1 polymer ?
#
loop_
_entity_poly.entity_id
_entity_poly.type
_entity_poly.pdbx_seq_one_letter_code
_entity_poly.pdbx_strand_id
1 'polypeptide(L)' 'PDDAWQMLQEMEADYVLVFVSGEQLNVESPEPYYLLRGGGDESKKQWFIRIAEEPLGKYLHADGISGTKHFWEN' A
#
# COMPACT_ATOMS: atom_id res chain seq x y z
N PRO A 1 9.56 10.30 1.65
CA PRO A 1 10.48 9.13 1.62
C PRO A 1 11.60 9.22 2.67
N ASP A 2 12.14 10.42 2.91
CA ASP A 2 13.29 10.63 3.81
C ASP A 2 13.02 10.20 5.26
N ASP A 3 11.87 10.57 5.83
CA ASP A 3 11.51 10.20 7.21
C ASP A 3 11.40 8.67 7.39
N ALA A 4 10.74 7.99 6.44
CA ALA A 4 10.60 6.53 6.48
C ALA A 4 11.96 5.82 6.39
N TRP A 5 12.89 6.35 5.59
CA TRP A 5 14.25 5.84 5.51
C TRP A 5 15.00 6.02 6.84
N GLN A 6 14.90 7.21 7.45
CA GLN A 6 15.51 7.49 8.74
C GLN A 6 14.98 6.54 9.82
N MET A 7 13.66 6.31 9.88
CA MET A 7 13.06 5.37 10.83
C MET A 7 13.58 3.94 10.66
N LEU A 8 13.74 3.47 9.41
CA LEU A 8 14.31 2.14 9.15
C LEU A 8 15.76 2.02 9.63
N GLN A 9 16.56 3.08 9.46
CA GLN A 9 17.93 3.13 9.97
C GLN A 9 17.96 3.13 11.51
N GLU A 10 17.10 3.91 12.17
CA GLU A 10 16.98 3.96 13.64
C GLU A 10 16.52 2.61 14.23
N MET A 11 15.71 1.86 13.49
CA MET A 11 15.29 0.50 13.85
C MET A 11 16.33 -0.58 13.55
N GLU A 12 17.48 -0.22 12.95
CA GLU A 12 18.50 -1.15 12.47
C GLU A 12 17.92 -2.23 11.53
N ALA A 13 16.93 -1.85 10.70
CA ALA A 13 16.27 -2.79 9.81
C ALA A 13 17.14 -3.10 8.57
N ASP A 14 17.47 -4.38 8.38
CA ASP A 14 18.23 -4.84 7.22
C ASP A 14 17.36 -4.98 5.95
N TYR A 15 16.09 -5.36 6.12
CA TYR A 15 15.17 -5.65 5.01
C TYR A 15 13.75 -5.16 5.31
N VAL A 16 13.07 -4.71 4.25
CA VAL A 16 11.62 -4.49 4.23
C VAL A 16 10.99 -5.54 3.33
N LEU A 17 10.11 -6.36 3.91
CA LEU A 17 9.32 -7.33 3.14
C LEU A 17 7.92 -6.78 2.93
N VAL A 18 7.50 -6.70 1.67
CA VAL A 18 6.13 -6.34 1.28
C VAL A 18 5.50 -7.54 0.61
N PHE A 19 4.38 -8.01 1.14
CA PHE A 19 3.62 -9.07 0.51
C PHE A 19 2.53 -8.47 -0.37
N VAL A 20 2.58 -8.74 -1.68
CA VAL A 20 1.56 -8.27 -2.63
C VAL A 20 0.89 -9.47 -3.28
N SER A 21 -0.44 -9.47 -3.29
CA SER A 21 -1.25 -10.50 -3.94
C SER A 21 -1.94 -9.96 -5.18
N GLY A 22 -1.81 -10.65 -6.31
CA GLY A 22 -2.43 -10.28 -7.58
C GLY A 22 -3.03 -11.48 -8.31
N GLU A 23 -4.24 -11.31 -8.84
CA GLU A 23 -4.91 -12.26 -9.73
C GLU A 23 -4.57 -11.90 -11.19
N GLN A 24 -3.86 -12.78 -11.91
CA GLN A 24 -3.54 -12.55 -13.32
C GLN A 24 -4.80 -12.60 -14.19
N LEU A 25 -4.99 -11.59 -15.01
CA LEU A 25 -6.08 -11.53 -15.98
C LEU A 25 -5.70 -12.28 -17.26
N ASN A 26 -6.60 -13.15 -17.72
CA ASN A 26 -6.44 -13.84 -18.99
C ASN A 26 -7.02 -12.99 -20.13
N VAL A 27 -6.24 -12.01 -20.59
CA VAL A 27 -6.60 -11.11 -21.69
C VAL A 27 -5.57 -11.19 -22.81
N GLU A 28 -6.00 -11.02 -24.05
CA GLU A 28 -5.10 -10.94 -25.21
C GLU A 28 -4.36 -9.59 -25.18
N SER A 29 -3.26 -9.55 -24.43
CA SER A 29 -2.38 -8.41 -24.29
C SER A 29 -0.92 -8.89 -24.37
N PRO A 30 -0.02 -8.11 -24.99
CA PRO A 30 1.41 -8.41 -24.94
C PRO A 30 1.97 -8.36 -23.51
N GLU A 31 1.34 -7.60 -22.62
CA GLU A 31 1.73 -7.50 -21.20
C GLU A 31 0.70 -8.19 -20.28
N PRO A 32 1.16 -8.88 -19.22
CA PRO A 32 0.27 -9.47 -18.23
C PRO A 32 -0.32 -8.37 -17.32
N TYR A 33 -1.63 -8.40 -17.14
CA TYR A 33 -2.32 -7.55 -16.16
C TYR A 33 -2.69 -8.34 -14.92
N TYR A 34 -2.63 -7.68 -13.76
CA TYR A 34 -2.98 -8.26 -12.47
C TYR A 34 -4.01 -7.40 -11.77
N LEU A 35 -5.03 -8.03 -11.21
CA LEU A 35 -6.00 -7.38 -10.33
C LEU A 35 -5.61 -7.61 -8.87
N LEU A 36 -5.46 -6.52 -8.13
CA LEU A 36 -5.22 -6.55 -6.69
C LEU A 36 -6.57 -6.67 -5.96
N ARG A 37 -6.95 -7.89 -5.55
CA ARG A 37 -8.24 -8.18 -4.89
C ARG A 37 -8.15 -8.42 -3.38
N GLY A 38 -6.94 -8.32 -2.83
CA GLY A 38 -6.68 -8.45 -1.41
C GLY A 38 -5.90 -9.70 -1.03
N GLY A 39 -5.64 -9.83 0.27
CA GLY A 39 -4.83 -10.89 0.87
C GLY A 39 -3.41 -10.43 1.17
N GLY A 40 -2.83 -9.58 0.33
CA GLY A 40 -1.54 -8.96 0.60
C GLY A 40 -1.65 -7.66 1.38
N ASP A 41 -0.54 -6.98 1.54
CA ASP A 41 -0.40 -5.73 2.27
C ASP A 41 -1.09 -4.57 1.53
N GLU A 42 -1.32 -4.71 0.22
CA GLU A 42 -2.14 -3.78 -0.56
C GLU A 42 -3.57 -3.63 -0.03
N SER A 43 -4.09 -4.66 0.66
CA SER A 43 -5.41 -4.63 1.31
C SER A 43 -5.39 -4.24 2.78
N LYS A 44 -4.21 -3.95 3.35
CA LYS A 44 -4.06 -3.63 4.78
C LYS A 44 -3.76 -2.15 5.06
N LYS A 45 -3.68 -1.30 4.03
CA LYS A 45 -3.36 0.14 4.15
C LYS A 45 -4.18 0.86 5.25
N GLN A 46 -5.48 0.60 5.33
CA GLN A 46 -6.38 1.18 6.34
C GLN A 46 -5.99 0.78 7.77
N TRP A 47 -5.37 -0.38 7.97
CA TRP A 47 -4.89 -0.83 9.27
C TRP A 47 -3.57 -0.15 9.61
N PHE A 48 -2.63 -0.05 8.66
CA PHE A 48 -1.38 0.69 8.87
C PHE A 48 -1.63 2.16 9.20
N ILE A 49 -2.55 2.82 8.49
CA ILE A 49 -2.94 4.21 8.77
C ILE A 49 -3.49 4.35 10.20
N ARG A 50 -4.34 3.41 10.65
CA ARG A 50 -4.88 3.44 12.03
C ARG A 50 -3.80 3.22 13.09
N ILE A 51 -2.87 2.29 12.85
CA ILE A 51 -1.77 1.98 13.79
C ILE A 51 -0.82 3.18 13.92
N ALA A 52 -0.59 3.89 12.81
CA ALA A 52 0.16 5.15 12.82
C ALA A 52 -0.62 6.33 13.45
N GLU A 53 -1.84 6.09 13.95
CA GLU A 53 -2.74 7.11 14.52
C GLU A 53 -3.06 8.26 13.54
N GLU A 54 -2.99 7.99 12.24
CA GLU A 54 -3.19 8.98 11.19
C GLU A 54 -4.68 9.06 10.76
N PRO A 55 -5.17 10.25 10.33
CA PRO A 55 -6.55 10.39 9.89
C PRO A 55 -6.84 9.59 8.60
N LEU A 56 -7.73 8.60 8.67
CA LEU A 56 -8.07 7.77 7.50
C LEU A 56 -8.52 8.59 6.28
N GLY A 57 -9.34 9.61 6.48
CA GLY A 57 -9.87 10.45 5.39
C GLY A 57 -8.82 11.29 4.66
N LYS A 58 -7.61 11.42 5.22
CA LYS A 58 -6.47 12.05 4.54
C LYS A 58 -5.93 11.14 3.42
N TYR A 59 -5.96 9.82 3.63
CA TYR A 59 -5.35 8.83 2.74
C TYR A 59 -6.37 8.00 1.96
N LEU A 60 -7.58 7.81 2.47
CA LEU A 60 -8.60 6.96 1.87
C LEU A 60 -9.89 7.72 1.61
N HIS A 61 -10.55 7.41 0.49
CA HIS A 61 -11.90 7.86 0.23
C HIS A 61 -12.91 7.15 1.15
N ALA A 62 -14.18 7.59 1.08
CA ALA A 62 -15.25 7.08 1.94
C ALA A 62 -15.55 5.58 1.77
N ASP A 63 -15.12 4.96 0.66
CA ASP A 63 -15.20 3.51 0.45
C ASP A 63 -14.22 2.72 1.35
N GLY A 64 -13.28 3.41 2.01
CA GLY A 64 -12.28 2.84 2.90
C GLY A 64 -11.21 2.01 2.20
N ILE A 65 -11.14 2.04 0.87
CA ILE A 65 -10.27 1.17 0.06
C ILE A 65 -9.46 1.99 -0.95
N SER A 66 -10.11 2.92 -1.67
CA SER A 66 -9.45 3.72 -2.69
C SER A 66 -8.63 4.85 -2.06
N GLY A 67 -7.40 5.02 -2.55
CA GLY A 67 -6.49 6.04 -2.07
C GLY A 67 -6.86 7.43 -2.60
N THR A 68 -6.75 8.45 -1.76
CA THR A 68 -6.85 9.85 -2.17
C THR A 68 -5.64 10.26 -3.00
N LYS A 69 -5.70 11.44 -3.62
CA LYS A 69 -4.53 12.06 -4.25
C LYS A 69 -3.33 12.13 -3.30
N HIS A 70 -3.58 12.46 -2.03
CA HIS A 70 -2.53 12.49 -1.01
C HIS A 70 -1.92 11.11 -0.75
N PHE A 71 -2.67 10.02 -0.84
CA PHE A 71 -2.07 8.69 -0.70
C PHE A 71 -1.11 8.33 -1.84
N TRP A 72 -1.33 8.82 -3.06
CA TRP A 72 -0.57 8.40 -4.25
C TRP A 72 0.62 9.30 -4.62
N GLU A 73 0.62 10.57 -4.22
CA GLU A 73 1.56 11.58 -4.74
C GLU A 73 2.59 12.11 -3.73
N ASN A 74 2.68 11.55 -2.52
CA ASN A 74 3.60 12.03 -1.47
C ASN A 74 4.84 11.16 -1.28
#